data_AF-A0A1I7JJ99-F1
#
_entry.id   AF-A0A1I7JJ99-F1
#
_cell.length_a   1.000
_cell.length_b   1.000
_cell.length_c   1.000
_cell.angle_alpha   90.00
_cell.angle_beta   90.00
_cell.angle_gamma   90.00
#
_symmetry.space_group_name_H-M   'P 1'
#
loop_
_entity.id
_entity.type
_entity.pdbx_description
1 polymer ?
#
loop_
_entity_poly.entity_id
_entity_poly.type
_entity_poly.pdbx_seq_one_letter_code
_entity_poly.pdbx_strand_id
1 'polypeptide(L)'
;MKIDELLKEYKISLFVFPTDMWDRSGFYFPDLRRICINESLSKQEREKVILHEIGHINHDPKHYKRLLLQYENQADRFMIRELLIDYLKSTDIYDFNWVRFATQYGISTTWGEAMIQDEFRKIQQSVI
;
A
#
# COMPACT_ATOMS: atom_id res chain seq x y z
N MET A 1 -12.45 -0.81 1.71
CA MET A 1 -11.41 -1.55 2.45
C MET A 1 -11.51 -1.24 3.93
N LYS A 2 -11.32 -2.21 4.84
CA LYS A 2 -11.25 -1.91 6.27
C LYS A 2 -9.81 -2.02 6.74
N ILE A 3 -9.08 -0.91 6.67
CA ILE A 3 -7.68 -0.82 7.14
C ILE A 3 -7.53 -1.30 8.58
N ASP A 4 -8.54 -1.06 9.43
CA ASP A 4 -8.53 -1.50 10.82
C ASP A 4 -8.40 -3.02 10.97
N GLU A 5 -8.95 -3.81 10.03
CA GLU A 5 -8.83 -5.26 10.04
C GLU A 5 -7.38 -5.69 9.73
N LEU A 6 -6.74 -5.08 8.73
CA LEU A 6 -5.33 -5.33 8.41
C LEU A 6 -4.39 -4.89 9.55
N LEU A 7 -4.60 -3.71 10.12
CA LEU A 7 -3.79 -3.23 11.25
C LEU A 7 -3.90 -4.19 12.45
N LYS A 8 -5.10 -4.72 12.71
CA LYS A 8 -5.31 -5.71 13.76
C LYS A 8 -4.63 -7.05 13.45
N GLU A 9 -4.75 -7.54 12.22
CA GLU A 9 -4.10 -8.78 11.75
C GLU A 9 -2.59 -8.72 11.93
N TYR A 10 -1.97 -7.64 11.45
CA TYR A 10 -0.53 -7.44 11.54
C TYR A 10 -0.06 -6.95 12.92
N LYS A 11 -0.97 -6.71 13.87
CA LYS A 11 -0.68 -6.21 15.22
C LYS A 11 0.14 -4.90 15.16
N ILE A 12 -0.37 -3.95 14.39
CA ILE A 12 0.25 -2.64 14.17
C ILE A 12 -0.63 -1.56 14.79
N SER A 13 -0.01 -0.67 15.55
CA SER A 13 -0.68 0.55 16.05
C SER A 13 -0.55 1.69 15.04
N LEU A 14 -1.53 2.58 15.00
CA LEU A 14 -1.50 3.78 14.17
C LEU A 14 -1.29 5.02 15.04
N PHE A 15 -0.39 5.89 14.63
CA PHE A 15 -0.19 7.21 15.23
C PHE A 15 -0.30 8.27 14.14
N VAL A 16 -1.14 9.27 14.38
CA VAL A 16 -1.29 10.42 13.47
C VAL A 16 -0.47 11.56 14.03
N PHE A 17 0.41 12.14 13.21
CA PHE A 17 1.28 13.24 13.61
C PHE A 17 0.90 14.55 12.90
N PRO A 18 1.17 15.71 13.53
CA PRO A 18 0.90 17.03 12.96
C PRO A 18 1.65 17.29 11.66
N THR A 19 1.04 18.10 10.78
CA THR A 19 1.55 18.34 9.41
C THR A 19 2.99 18.84 9.36
N ASP A 20 3.40 19.64 10.34
CA ASP A 20 4.70 20.29 10.44
C ASP A 20 5.77 19.49 11.20
N MET A 21 5.42 18.31 11.74
CA MET A 21 6.34 17.51 12.56
C MET A 21 7.43 16.82 11.72
N TRP A 22 7.06 16.24 10.58
CA TRP A 22 7.99 15.54 9.67
C TRP A 22 7.60 15.78 8.21
N ASP A 23 8.60 16.01 7.36
CA ASP A 23 8.45 16.18 5.91
C ASP A 23 8.31 14.82 5.20
N ARG A 24 7.27 14.08 5.56
CA ARG A 24 6.88 12.81 4.91
C ARG A 24 5.42 12.49 5.18
N SER A 25 4.82 11.71 4.27
CA SER A 25 3.42 11.27 4.38
C SER A 25 3.22 10.21 5.47
N GLY A 26 4.21 9.33 5.67
CA GLY A 26 4.17 8.31 6.70
C GLY A 26 5.47 7.50 6.79
N PHE A 27 5.52 6.63 7.79
CA PHE A 27 6.56 5.63 7.97
C PHE A 27 6.15 4.54 8.97
N TYR A 28 6.67 3.33 8.76
CA TYR A 28 6.67 2.27 9.74
C TYR A 28 7.86 2.40 10.72
N PHE A 29 7.57 2.30 12.02
CA PHE A 29 8.55 2.26 13.09
C PHE A 29 8.57 0.86 13.73
N PRO A 30 9.55 -0.01 13.36
CA PRO A 30 9.55 -1.42 13.74
C PRO A 30 9.57 -1.68 15.24
N ASP A 31 10.34 -0.89 16.00
CA ASP A 31 10.55 -1.10 17.44
C ASP A 31 9.25 -0.96 18.25
N LEU A 32 8.31 -0.13 17.79
CA LEU A 32 7.00 0.05 18.41
C LEU A 32 5.87 -0.67 17.67
N ARG A 33 6.17 -1.38 16.57
CA ARG A 33 5.19 -1.91 15.62
C ARG A 33 4.11 -0.87 15.31
N ARG A 34 4.54 0.30 14.87
CA ARG A 34 3.67 1.46 14.71
C ARG A 34 3.84 2.08 13.35
N ILE A 35 2.73 2.37 12.68
CA ILE A 35 2.72 3.23 11.50
C ILE A 35 2.41 4.65 11.96
N CYS A 36 3.27 5.58 11.58
CA CYS A 36 3.09 7.01 11.79
C CYS A 36 2.59 7.63 10.48
N ILE A 37 1.51 8.40 10.52
CA ILE A 37 0.88 9.02 9.35
C ILE A 37 0.70 10.52 9.56
N ASN A 38 0.96 11.31 8.52
CA ASN A 38 0.73 12.75 8.52
C ASN A 38 -0.78 13.06 8.48
N GLU A 39 -1.25 13.95 9.36
CA GLU A 39 -2.67 14.34 9.44
C GLU A 39 -3.20 15.06 8.19
N SER A 40 -2.32 15.68 7.39
CA SER A 40 -2.70 16.44 6.20
C SER A 40 -3.19 15.58 5.03
N LEU A 41 -2.98 14.26 5.09
CA LEU A 41 -3.36 13.36 4.01
C LEU A 41 -4.88 13.22 3.90
N SER A 42 -5.39 13.24 2.67
CA SER A 42 -6.76 12.83 2.40
C SER A 42 -6.97 11.37 2.81
N LYS A 43 -8.24 10.96 2.94
CA LYS A 43 -8.57 9.57 3.30
C LYS A 43 -7.91 8.56 2.37
N GLN A 44 -7.97 8.79 1.06
CA GLN A 44 -7.42 7.87 0.07
C GLN A 44 -5.88 7.83 0.10
N GLU A 45 -5.22 8.97 0.26
CA GLU A 45 -3.76 9.02 0.40
C GLU A 45 -3.31 8.31 1.68
N ARG A 46 -4.01 8.57 2.79
CA ARG A 46 -3.77 7.88 4.05
C ARG A 46 -3.91 6.37 3.91
N GLU A 47 -4.94 5.91 3.20
CA GLU A 47 -5.14 4.48 2.96
C GLU A 47 -3.97 3.86 2.18
N LYS A 48 -3.51 4.52 1.11
CA LYS A 48 -2.34 4.08 0.33
C LYS A 48 -1.07 4.01 1.16
N VAL A 49 -0.77 5.09 1.89
CA VAL A 49 0.46 5.15 2.70
C VAL A 49 0.44 4.05 3.75
N ILE A 50 -0.67 3.84 4.47
CA ILE A 50 -0.75 2.77 5.46
C ILE A 50 -0.48 1.40 4.83
N LEU A 51 -1.07 1.10 3.66
CA LEU A 51 -0.82 -0.17 2.98
C LEU A 51 0.64 -0.33 2.57
N HIS A 52 1.26 0.71 2.01
CA HIS A 52 2.69 0.70 1.66
C HIS A 52 3.55 0.43 2.92
N GLU A 53 3.27 1.12 4.03
CA GLU A 53 4.00 0.91 5.29
C GLU A 53 3.78 -0.49 5.89
N ILE A 54 2.60 -1.09 5.72
CA ILE A 54 2.37 -2.51 6.06
C ILE A 54 3.25 -3.42 5.20
N GLY A 55 3.44 -3.09 3.93
CA GLY A 55 4.35 -3.80 3.03
C GLY A 55 5.80 -3.86 3.54
N HIS A 56 6.21 -2.95 4.43
CA HIS A 56 7.55 -2.94 5.03
C HIS A 56 7.73 -3.84 6.27
N ILE A 57 6.66 -4.42 6.82
CA ILE A 57 6.72 -5.03 8.17
C ILE A 57 7.66 -6.24 8.26
N ASN A 58 7.89 -6.93 7.15
CA ASN A 58 8.72 -8.13 7.05
C ASN A 58 10.13 -7.84 6.53
N HIS A 59 10.45 -6.56 6.24
CA HIS A 59 11.77 -6.16 5.79
C HIS A 59 12.72 -5.98 6.96
N ASP A 60 13.95 -6.51 6.84
CA ASP A 60 15.00 -6.29 7.83
C ASP A 60 15.60 -4.88 7.66
N PRO A 61 15.46 -3.97 8.65
CA PRO A 61 16.00 -2.61 8.58
C PRO A 61 17.52 -2.57 8.36
N LYS A 62 18.26 -3.60 8.78
CA LYS A 62 19.72 -3.68 8.61
C LYS A 62 20.13 -3.73 7.14
N HIS A 63 19.27 -4.30 6.29
CA HIS A 63 19.53 -4.44 4.87
C HIS A 63 18.95 -3.30 4.03
N TYR A 64 18.23 -2.36 4.64
CA TYR A 64 17.47 -1.34 3.93
C TYR A 64 18.35 -0.50 3.00
N LYS A 65 19.55 -0.12 3.43
CA LYS A 65 20.51 0.63 2.58
C LYS A 65 20.92 -0.12 1.31
N ARG A 66 20.99 -1.45 1.37
CA ARG A 66 21.43 -2.30 0.25
C ARG A 66 20.25 -2.74 -0.63
N LEU A 67 19.08 -2.96 -0.03
CA LEU A 67 17.90 -3.52 -0.68
C LEU A 67 16.77 -2.49 -0.89
N LEU A 68 17.07 -1.20 -0.75
CA LEU A 68 16.09 -0.10 -0.81
C LEU A 68 15.09 -0.29 -1.95
N LEU A 69 15.58 -0.32 -3.20
CA LEU A 69 14.73 -0.45 -4.38
C LEU A 69 13.86 -1.71 -4.35
N GLN A 70 14.41 -2.82 -3.85
CA GLN A 70 13.65 -4.07 -3.73
C GLN A 70 12.54 -3.94 -2.69
N TYR A 71 12.84 -3.37 -1.52
CA TYR A 71 11.88 -3.22 -0.42
C TYR A 71 10.76 -2.23 -0.78
N GLU A 72 11.08 -1.11 -1.42
CA GLU A 72 10.07 -0.17 -1.93
C GLU A 72 9.16 -0.86 -2.97
N ASN A 73 9.75 -1.58 -3.92
CA ASN A 73 8.95 -2.32 -4.92
C ASN A 73 8.07 -3.41 -4.29
N GLN A 74 8.52 -4.05 -3.21
CA GLN A 74 7.74 -5.05 -2.49
C GLN A 74 6.59 -4.39 -1.70
N ALA A 75 6.83 -3.23 -1.09
CA ALA A 75 5.83 -2.46 -0.38
C ALA A 75 4.76 -1.90 -1.33
N ASP A 76 5.17 -1.31 -2.46
CA ASP A 76 4.25 -0.85 -3.50
C ASP A 76 3.41 -1.98 -4.09
N ARG A 77 4.01 -3.17 -4.27
CA ARG A 77 3.30 -4.34 -4.78
C ARG A 77 2.25 -4.83 -3.78
N PHE A 78 2.58 -4.84 -2.49
CA PHE A 78 1.61 -5.14 -1.45
C PHE A 78 0.45 -4.12 -1.45
N MET A 79 0.77 -2.82 -1.49
CA MET A 79 -0.23 -1.76 -1.58
C MET A 79 -1.16 -1.96 -2.79
N ILE A 80 -0.60 -2.16 -3.99
CA ILE A 80 -1.39 -2.37 -5.22
C ILE A 80 -2.30 -3.59 -5.10
N ARG A 81 -1.79 -4.70 -4.56
CA ARG A 81 -2.57 -5.93 -4.40
C ARG A 81 -3.79 -5.71 -3.51
N GLU A 82 -3.62 -5.07 -2.35
CA GLU A 82 -4.74 -4.81 -1.42
C GLU A 82 -5.76 -3.83 -2.00
N LEU A 83 -5.29 -2.78 -2.70
CA LEU A 83 -6.17 -1.85 -3.42
C LEU A 83 -6.97 -2.55 -4.52
N LEU A 84 -6.34 -3.47 -5.28
CA LEU A 84 -7.02 -4.27 -6.30
C LEU A 84 -8.08 -5.18 -5.69
N ILE A 85 -7.76 -5.89 -4.62
CA ILE A 85 -8.71 -6.75 -3.91
C ILE A 85 -9.92 -5.94 -3.48
N ASP A 86 -9.72 -4.73 -2.97
CA ASP A 86 -10.84 -3.89 -2.56
C ASP A 86 -11.64 -3.33 -3.74
N TYR A 87 -10.97 -2.86 -4.79
CA TYR A 87 -11.59 -2.34 -6.01
C TYR A 87 -12.51 -3.37 -6.67
N LEU A 88 -12.04 -4.62 -6.75
CA LEU A 88 -12.76 -5.74 -7.37
C LEU A 88 -13.95 -6.25 -6.54
N LYS A 89 -14.17 -5.77 -5.30
CA LYS A 89 -15.42 -6.07 -4.56
C LYS A 89 -16.64 -5.42 -5.20
N SER A 90 -16.43 -4.32 -5.92
CA SER A 90 -17.48 -3.53 -6.56
C SER A 90 -17.33 -3.43 -8.08
N THR A 91 -16.37 -4.14 -8.67
CA THR A 91 -16.08 -4.09 -10.10
C THR A 91 -15.90 -5.52 -10.60
N ASP A 92 -16.64 -5.87 -11.66
CA ASP A 92 -16.49 -7.17 -12.31
C ASP A 92 -15.06 -7.31 -12.83
N ILE A 93 -14.48 -8.50 -12.64
CA ILE A 93 -13.14 -8.82 -13.10
C ILE A 93 -12.99 -8.66 -14.61
N TYR A 94 -14.05 -8.90 -15.39
CA TYR A 94 -14.05 -8.75 -16.84
C TYR A 94 -14.14 -7.28 -17.30
N ASP A 95 -14.62 -6.38 -16.44
CA ASP A 95 -14.70 -4.94 -16.69
C ASP A 95 -13.47 -4.16 -16.18
N PHE A 96 -12.50 -4.86 -15.59
CA PHE A 96 -11.33 -4.22 -15.01
C PHE A 96 -10.51 -3.45 -16.07
N ASN A 97 -10.26 -2.17 -15.77
CA ASN A 97 -9.40 -1.31 -16.57
C ASN A 97 -8.28 -0.73 -15.71
N TRP A 98 -7.05 -1.16 -15.97
CA TRP A 98 -5.90 -0.79 -15.13
C TRP A 98 -5.60 0.71 -15.15
N VAL A 99 -5.88 1.42 -16.24
CA VAL A 99 -5.67 2.88 -16.34
C VAL A 99 -6.65 3.64 -15.45
N ARG A 100 -7.92 3.21 -15.44
CA ARG A 100 -8.94 3.77 -14.53
C ARG A 100 -8.57 3.52 -13.08
N PHE A 101 -8.11 2.30 -12.76
CA PHE A 101 -7.60 1.97 -11.43
C PHE A 101 -6.41 2.85 -11.03
N ALA A 102 -5.39 2.95 -11.88
CA ALA A 102 -4.21 3.76 -11.62
C ALA A 102 -4.56 5.23 -11.41
N THR A 103 -5.44 5.78 -12.25
CA THR A 103 -5.94 7.15 -12.13
C THR A 103 -6.70 7.36 -10.82
N GLN A 104 -7.62 6.46 -10.47
CA GLN A 104 -8.42 6.57 -9.26
C GLN A 104 -7.55 6.65 -8.01
N TYR A 105 -6.51 5.82 -7.92
CA TYR A 105 -5.62 5.80 -6.76
C TYR A 105 -4.37 6.67 -6.93
N GLY A 106 -4.26 7.51 -7.97
CA GLY A 106 -3.07 8.34 -8.21
C GLY A 106 -1.76 7.53 -8.23
N ILE A 107 -1.78 6.38 -8.90
CA ILE A 107 -0.60 5.55 -9.16
C ILE A 107 -0.05 5.94 -10.52
N SER A 108 1.27 6.16 -10.62
CA SER A 108 1.87 6.51 -11.91
C SER A 108 1.70 5.37 -12.90
N THR A 109 1.27 5.69 -14.12
CA THR A 109 1.18 4.72 -15.19
C THR A 109 2.54 4.26 -15.70
N THR A 110 3.63 4.99 -15.41
CA THR A 110 4.98 4.62 -15.86
C THR A 110 5.60 3.48 -15.05
N TRP A 111 5.51 3.50 -13.72
CA TRP A 111 6.03 2.43 -12.87
C TRP A 111 4.96 1.43 -12.46
N GLY A 112 3.70 1.86 -12.35
CA GLY A 112 2.61 1.05 -11.84
C GLY A 112 2.03 0.05 -12.82
N GLU A 113 2.14 0.29 -14.14
CA GLU A 113 1.48 -0.55 -15.16
C GLU A 113 1.80 -2.04 -15.00
N ALA A 114 3.08 -2.40 -15.05
CA ALA A 114 3.50 -3.79 -14.96
C ALA A 114 3.06 -4.43 -13.63
N MET A 115 3.20 -3.70 -12.53
CA MET A 115 2.87 -4.19 -11.20
C MET A 115 1.35 -4.42 -11.02
N ILE A 116 0.52 -3.49 -11.49
CA ILE A 116 -0.95 -3.61 -11.47
C ILE A 116 -1.39 -4.80 -12.32
N GLN A 117 -0.89 -4.92 -13.54
CA GLN A 117 -1.26 -6.02 -14.43
C GLN A 117 -0.82 -7.38 -13.86
N ASP A 118 0.38 -7.46 -13.28
CA ASP A 118 0.88 -8.68 -12.65
C ASP A 118 0.02 -9.11 -11.46
N GLU A 119 -0.28 -8.19 -10.53
CA GLU A 119 -1.11 -8.52 -9.37
C GLU A 119 -2.55 -8.85 -9.76
N PHE A 120 -3.11 -8.14 -10.74
CA PHE A 120 -4.43 -8.45 -11.28
C PHE A 120 -4.49 -9.88 -11.85
N ARG A 121 -3.50 -10.28 -12.67
CA ARG A 121 -3.43 -11.66 -13.21
C ARG A 121 -3.36 -12.71 -12.10
N LYS A 122 -2.58 -12.46 -11.04
CA LYS A 122 -2.48 -13.38 -9.89
C LYS A 122 -3.82 -13.51 -9.16
N ILE A 123 -4.55 -12.41 -8.98
CA ILE A 123 -5.89 -12.42 -8.36
C ILE A 123 -6.86 -13.21 -9.25
N GLN A 124 -6.87 -12.96 -10.56
CA GLN A 124 -7.72 -13.69 -11.50
C GLN A 124 -7.50 -15.21 -11.45
N GLN A 125 -6.25 -15.65 -11.35
CA GLN A 125 -5.89 -17.08 -11.23
C GLN A 125 -6.26 -17.71 -9.88
N SER A 126 -6.49 -16.90 -8.85
CA SER A 126 -6.89 -17.41 -7.52
C SER A 126 -8.41 -17.53 -7.33
N VAL A 127 -9.19 -16.97 -8.26
CA VAL A 127 -10.67 -16.96 -8.24
C VAL A 127 -11.27 -17.98 -9.22
N ILE A 128 -10.47 -18.48 -10.16
CA ILE A 128 -10.80 -19.58 -11.10
C ILE A 128 -10.21 -20.88 -10.57
#